data_AF-A0A2E0KL29-F1
#
_entry.id   AF-A0A2E0KL29-F1
#
_cell.length_a   1.000
_cell.length_b   1.000
_cell.length_c   1.000
_cell.angle_alpha   90.00
_cell.angle_beta   90.00
_cell.angle_gamma   90.00
#
_symmetry.space_group_name_H-M   'P 1'
#
loop_
_entity.id
_entity.type
_entity.pdbx_description
1 polymer ?
#
loop_
_entity_poly.entity_id
_entity_poly.type
_entity_poly.pdbx_seq_one_letter_code
_entity_poly.pdbx_strand_id
1 'polypeptide(L)'
;MKEWINKHLGWIGFIILILGVSVEFLYKSFYNIKLDFLSWLSFAIAGGIWTISDELKKEKPKIWFIYSVLIITLIIISVFIFV
;
A
#
# COMPACT_ATOMS: atom_id res chain seq x y z
N MET A 1 -5.79 -19.36 7.43
CA MET A 1 -5.09 -18.41 6.53
C MET A 1 -6.00 -17.31 6.01
N LYS A 2 -7.11 -17.62 5.32
CA LYS A 2 -8.01 -16.63 4.71
C LYS A 2 -8.63 -15.64 5.71
N GLU A 3 -9.13 -16.14 6.85
CA GLU A 3 -9.72 -15.30 7.91
C GLU A 3 -8.67 -14.43 8.62
N TRP A 4 -7.47 -14.98 8.85
CA TRP A 4 -6.38 -14.24 9.49
C TRP A 4 -5.93 -13.06 8.61
N ILE A 5 -5.75 -13.30 7.31
CA ILE A 5 -5.40 -12.26 6.34
C ILE A 5 -6.51 -11.20 6.27
N ASN A 6 -7.78 -11.58 6.18
CA ASN A 6 -8.89 -10.60 6.19
C ASN A 6 -8.96 -9.75 7.47
N LYS A 7 -8.63 -10.34 8.62
CA LYS A 7 -8.65 -9.65 9.91
C LYS A 7 -7.47 -8.68 10.07
N HIS A 8 -6.32 -8.96 9.47
CA HIS A 8 -5.08 -8.19 9.66
C HIS A 8 -4.65 -7.38 8.43
N LEU A 9 -5.33 -7.52 7.28
CA LEU A 9 -5.04 -6.78 6.04
C LEU A 9 -4.94 -5.27 6.28
N GLY A 10 -5.84 -4.70 7.08
CA GLY A 10 -5.76 -3.28 7.44
C GLY A 10 -4.50 -2.90 8.21
N TRP A 11 -4.06 -3.74 9.13
CA TRP A 11 -2.81 -3.55 9.88
C TRP A 11 -1.58 -3.71 8.99
N ILE A 12 -1.62 -4.63 8.03
CA ILE A 12 -0.54 -4.83 7.05
C ILE A 12 -0.33 -3.54 6.23
N GLY A 13 -1.41 -2.92 5.75
CA GLY A 13 -1.34 -1.64 5.04
C GLY A 13 -0.71 -0.54 5.91
N PHE A 14 -1.11 -0.45 7.18
CA PHE A 14 -0.55 0.54 8.12
C PHE A 14 0.95 0.34 8.38
N ILE A 15 1.40 -0.91 8.56
CA ILE A 15 2.81 -1.23 8.78
C ILE A 15 3.65 -0.86 7.54
N ILE A 16 3.16 -1.14 6.33
CA ILE A 16 3.85 -0.77 5.07
C ILE A 16 4.02 0.74 4.96
N LEU A 17 2.98 1.51 5.32
CA LEU A 17 3.02 2.97 5.31
C LEU A 17 4.06 3.51 6.29
N ILE A 18 4.05 3.03 7.54
CA ILE A 18 5.03 3.44 8.55
C ILE A 18 6.46 3.12 8.11
N LEU A 19 6.68 1.90 7.58
CA LEU A 19 8.01 1.50 7.13
C LEU A 19 8.51 2.37 5.99
N GLY A 20 7.68 2.66 4.99
CA GLY A 20 8.07 3.53 3.87
C GLY A 20 8.49 4.92 4.32
N VAL A 21 7.64 5.57 5.13
CA VAL A 21 7.91 6.92 5.65
C VAL A 21 9.14 6.93 6.57
N SER A 22 9.29 5.90 7.40
CA SER A 22 10.44 5.79 8.31
C SER A 22 11.74 5.61 7.55
N VAL A 23 11.75 4.78 6.50
CA VAL A 23 12.94 4.58 5.65
C VAL A 23 13.30 5.88 4.93
N GLU A 24 12.32 6.58 4.34
CA GLU A 24 12.58 7.88 3.73
C GLU A 24 13.18 8.86 4.74
N PHE A 25 12.59 8.96 5.94
CA PHE A 25 13.05 9.85 6.99
C PHE A 25 14.50 9.55 7.43
N LEU A 26 14.83 8.26 7.58
CA LEU A 26 16.19 7.82 7.92
C LEU A 26 17.19 8.17 6.80
N TYR A 27 16.86 7.87 5.55
CA TYR A 27 17.74 8.17 4.42
C TYR A 27 17.99 9.67 4.25
N LYS A 28 16.95 10.48 4.44
CA LYS A 28 17.07 11.93 4.41
C LYS A 28 17.92 12.46 5.57
N SER A 29 17.76 11.91 6.76
CA SER A 29 18.48 12.38 7.96
C SER A 29 19.95 11.98 7.98
N PHE A 30 20.28 10.75 7.58
CA PHE A 30 21.64 10.21 7.68
C PHE A 30 22.47 10.39 6.40
N TYR A 31 21.83 10.39 5.23
CA TYR A 31 22.52 10.39 3.94
C TYR A 31 22.19 11.61 3.07
N ASN A 32 21.29 12.50 3.51
CA ASN A 32 20.77 13.64 2.75
C ASN A 32 20.18 13.24 1.38
N ILE A 33 19.74 11.98 1.26
CA ILE A 33 19.08 11.44 0.06
C ILE A 33 17.58 11.62 0.23
N LYS A 34 16.93 12.29 -0.73
CA LYS A 34 15.46 12.38 -0.78
C LYS A 34 14.89 11.17 -1.50
N LEU A 35 14.18 10.34 -0.75
CA LEU A 35 13.43 9.20 -1.28
C LEU A 35 11.94 9.50 -1.25
N ASP A 36 11.53 10.73 -1.63
CA ASP A 36 10.14 11.18 -1.57
C ASP A 36 9.17 10.20 -2.30
N PHE A 37 9.66 9.52 -3.35
CA PHE A 37 8.90 8.48 -4.06
C PHE A 37 8.49 7.31 -3.16
N LEU A 38 9.28 6.99 -2.12
CA LEU A 38 9.10 5.83 -1.27
C LEU A 38 7.92 6.01 -0.32
N SER A 39 7.72 7.20 0.25
CA SER A 39 6.50 7.50 1.01
C SER A 39 5.25 7.47 0.12
N TRP A 40 5.33 8.04 -1.09
CA TRP A 40 4.20 8.00 -2.04
C TRP A 40 3.85 6.57 -2.46
N LEU A 41 4.86 5.74 -2.74
CA LEU A 41 4.68 4.33 -3.09
C LEU A 41 4.05 3.55 -1.92
N SER A 42 4.57 3.71 -0.71
CA SER A 42 4.03 3.04 0.47
C SER A 42 2.61 3.51 0.80
N PHE A 43 2.30 4.79 0.57
CA PHE A 43 0.95 5.31 0.71
C PHE A 43 -0.02 4.69 -0.30
N ALA A 44 0.38 4.58 -1.58
CA ALA A 44 -0.43 3.94 -2.61
C ALA A 44 -0.71 2.46 -2.31
N ILE A 45 0.31 1.72 -1.87
CA ILE A 45 0.18 0.31 -1.49
C ILE A 45 -0.73 0.16 -0.27
N ALA A 46 -0.53 0.97 0.78
CA ALA A 46 -1.36 0.94 1.98
C ALA A 46 -2.82 1.30 1.67
N GLY A 47 -3.05 2.34 0.86
CA GLY A 47 -4.37 2.75 0.41
C GLY A 47 -5.07 1.66 -0.40
N GLY A 48 -4.35 1.00 -1.32
CA GLY A 48 -4.87 -0.15 -2.06
C GLY A 48 -5.28 -1.30 -1.14
N ILE A 49 -4.43 -1.66 -0.17
CA ILE A 49 -4.71 -2.69 0.82
C ILE A 49 -5.93 -2.34 1.69
N TRP A 50 -6.05 -1.10 2.15
CA TRP A 50 -7.21 -0.64 2.92
C TRP A 50 -8.50 -0.69 2.11
N THR A 51 -8.45 -0.24 0.86
CA THR A 51 -9.59 -0.25 -0.05
C THR A 51 -10.06 -1.68 -0.32
N ILE A 52 -9.13 -2.61 -0.55
CA ILE A 52 -9.44 -4.04 -0.72
C ILE A 52 -9.98 -4.64 0.57
N SER A 53 -9.38 -4.31 1.72
CA SER A 53 -9.81 -4.79 3.03
C SER A 53 -11.24 -4.34 3.35
N ASP A 54 -11.59 -3.10 3.01
CA ASP A 54 -12.94 -2.56 3.20
C ASP A 54 -13.96 -3.24 2.28
N GLU A 55 -13.62 -3.43 1.01
CA GLU A 55 -14.49 -4.15 0.06
C GLU A 55 -14.74 -5.59 0.50
N LEU A 56 -13.71 -6.29 1.00
CA LEU A 56 -13.82 -7.67 1.48
C LEU A 56 -14.65 -7.82 2.77
N LYS A 57 -14.85 -6.74 3.53
CA LYS A 57 -15.68 -6.75 4.75
C LYS A 57 -17.17 -6.55 4.45
N LYS A 58 -17.54 -6.15 3.23
CA LYS A 58 -18.95 -5.99 2.83
C LYS A 58 -19.65 -7.34 2.75
N GLU A 59 -20.96 -7.36 3.02
CA GLU A 59 -21.78 -8.58 2.92
C GLU A 59 -21.74 -9.21 1.52
N LYS A 60 -21.56 -8.39 0.48
CA LYS A 60 -21.41 -8.81 -0.91
C LYS A 60 -20.20 -8.11 -1.54
N PRO A 61 -18.98 -8.66 -1.38
CA PRO A 61 -17.77 -8.06 -1.92
C PRO A 61 -17.78 -8.09 -3.44
N LYS A 62 -17.50 -6.95 -4.08
CA LYS A 62 -17.38 -6.88 -5.54
C LYS A 62 -15.97 -7.25 -5.98
N ILE A 63 -15.82 -8.49 -6.44
CA ILE A 63 -14.54 -9.03 -6.92
C ILE A 63 -13.92 -8.15 -8.03
N TRP A 64 -14.74 -7.62 -8.95
CA TRP A 64 -14.26 -6.73 -10.02
C TRP A 64 -13.62 -5.44 -9.48
N PHE A 65 -14.16 -4.87 -8.40
CA PHE A 65 -13.60 -3.67 -7.77
C PHE A 65 -12.23 -3.95 -7.14
N ILE A 66 -12.07 -5.11 -6.48
CA ILE A 66 -10.78 -5.55 -5.93
C ILE A 66 -9.73 -5.67 -7.03
N TYR A 67 -10.09 -6.27 -8.17
CA TYR A 67 -9.17 -6.36 -9.32
C TYR A 67 -8.82 -4.99 -9.89
N SER A 68 -9.76 -4.04 -9.97
CA SER A 68 -9.47 -2.68 -10.41
C SER A 68 -8.48 -1.98 -9.48
N VAL A 69 -8.67 -2.08 -8.17
CA VAL A 69 -7.74 -1.50 -7.18
C VAL A 69 -6.35 -2.11 -7.28
N LEU A 70 -6.26 -3.43 -7.47
CA LEU A 70 -4.98 -4.11 -7.70
C LEU A 70 -4.27 -3.60 -8.95
N ILE A 71 -4.98 -3.51 -10.09
CA ILE A 71 -4.42 -3.03 -11.36
C ILE A 71 -3.91 -1.60 -11.22
N ILE A 72 -4.70 -0.71 -10.61
CA ILE A 72 -4.30 0.69 -10.40
C ILE A 72 -3.05 0.77 -9.52
N THR A 73 -3.02 0.01 -8.42
CA THR A 73 -1.84 -0.03 -7.52
C THR A 73 -0.60 -0.51 -8.28
N LEU A 74 -0.75 -1.51 -9.16
CA LEU A 74 0.34 -2.07 -9.96
C LEU A 74 0.86 -1.09 -11.03
N ILE A 75 -0.04 -0.30 -11.63
CA ILE A 75 0.33 0.80 -12.55
C ILE A 75 1.12 1.86 -11.80
N ILE A 76 0.64 2.30 -10.62
CA ILE A 76 1.35 3.29 -9.80
C ILE A 76 2.76 2.81 -9.46
N ILE A 77 2.89 1.58 -8.98
CA ILE A 77 4.21 0.98 -8.68
C ILE A 77 5.10 0.97 -9.93
N SER A 78 4.54 0.59 -11.08
CA SER A 78 5.29 0.55 -12.33
C SER A 78 5.79 1.93 -12.73
N VAL A 79 4.94 2.96 -12.65
CA VAL A 79 5.35 4.36 -12.93
C VAL A 79 6.52 4.77 -12.04
N PHE A 80 6.47 4.46 -10.74
CA PHE A 80 7.56 4.81 -9.83
C PHE A 80 8.86 4.01 -10.02
N ILE A 81 8.82 2.83 -10.65
CA ILE A 81 10.01 2.03 -10.95
C ILE A 81 10.69 2.48 -12.26
N PHE A 82 9.90 2.95 -13.23
CA PHE A 82 10.39 3.34 -14.56
C PHE A 82 10.66 4.84 -14.71
N VAL A 83 10.42 5.65 -13.67
CA VAL A 83 10.76 7.08 -13.57
C VAL A 83 12.09 7.23 -12.84
#